data_AF-A0A919UJN7-F1
#
_entry.id   AF-A0A919UJN7-F1
#
_cell.length_a   1.000
_cell.length_b   1.000
_cell.length_c   1.000
_cell.angle_alpha   90.00
_cell.angle_beta   90.00
_cell.angle_gamma   90.00
#
_symmetry.space_group_name_H-M   'P 1'
#
loop_
_entity.id
_entity.type
_entity.pdbx_description
1 polymer ?
#
loop_
_entity_poly.entity_id
_entity_poly.type
_entity_poly.pdbx_seq_one_letter_code
_entity_poly.pdbx_strand_id
1 'polypeptide(L)'
;MGSHGYSKASGFSAGQAGDAMWQAMDQLRASFDKRVGVRMGRGDVRAAVLALLHEQPMHGYQIIREIAERTDGRWKPSAGSVYPTLQLLADEGVVTAATQQDRKTYSLTEEGREEAAAAAGSAPWAQSDTDGAGPFGVVPKAGVDLAQAAAQVVRSGSAAQQEEAAKVIDEARRKIYSILAQD
;
A
#
# COMPACT_ATOMS: atom_id res chain seq x y z
N MET A 1 -25.67 43.51 56.43
CA MET A 1 -24.25 43.44 56.03
C MET A 1 -23.91 41.96 55.88
N GLY A 2 -23.65 41.35 54.72
CA GLY A 2 -23.22 41.86 53.42
C GLY A 2 -21.89 41.20 53.06
N SER A 3 -21.96 40.11 52.26
CA SER A 3 -20.92 39.49 51.38
C SER A 3 -19.57 39.07 52.00
N HIS A 4 -18.86 38.02 51.58
CA HIS A 4 -18.50 37.54 50.24
C HIS A 4 -18.10 36.06 50.32
N GLY A 5 -18.52 35.26 49.33
CA GLY A 5 -17.84 34.01 48.99
C GLY A 5 -16.72 34.24 47.97
N TYR A 6 -15.73 33.35 47.92
CA TYR A 6 -14.88 33.04 46.76
C TYR A 6 -14.33 31.62 47.00
N SER A 7 -14.80 30.62 46.25
CA SER A 7 -14.34 30.19 44.92
C SER A 7 -13.28 29.09 44.98
N LYS A 8 -13.74 27.87 44.70
CA LYS A 8 -12.93 26.72 44.33
C LYS A 8 -12.47 26.94 42.88
N ALA A 9 -11.26 27.46 42.68
CA ALA A 9 -10.66 27.53 41.35
C ALA A 9 -9.94 26.21 41.06
N SER A 10 -10.57 25.40 40.22
CA SER A 10 -9.98 24.26 39.51
C SER A 10 -8.88 24.74 38.56
N GLY A 11 -7.63 24.41 38.87
CA GLY A 11 -6.51 24.59 37.94
C GLY A 11 -6.59 23.56 36.81
N PHE A 12 -6.89 24.01 35.60
CA PHE A 12 -6.59 23.25 34.39
C PHE A 12 -5.08 23.31 34.17
N SER A 13 -4.42 22.17 34.28
CA SER A 13 -2.98 22.01 34.01
C SER A 13 -2.74 21.93 32.50
N ALA A 14 -1.78 22.72 32.00
CA ALA A 14 -1.34 22.72 30.60
C ALA A 14 -0.90 21.33 30.07
N GLY A 15 -0.61 20.37 30.96
CA GLY A 15 -0.28 18.99 30.59
C GLY A 15 -1.47 18.19 30.02
N GLN A 16 -2.70 18.46 30.50
CA GLN A 16 -3.89 17.72 30.04
C GLN A 16 -4.29 18.07 28.60
N ALA A 17 -4.05 19.31 28.17
CA ALA A 17 -4.33 19.75 26.79
C ALA A 17 -3.34 19.13 25.79
N GLY A 18 -2.06 18.99 26.19
CA GLY A 18 -1.03 18.35 25.37
C GLY A 18 -1.28 16.86 25.16
N ASP A 19 -1.66 16.14 26.21
CA ASP A 19 -1.96 14.70 26.14
C ASP A 19 -3.23 14.40 25.32
N ALA A 20 -4.25 15.25 25.45
CA ALA A 20 -5.48 15.12 24.66
C ALA A 20 -5.22 15.36 23.16
N MET A 21 -4.37 16.33 22.82
CA MET A 21 -3.95 16.58 21.45
C MET A 21 -3.12 15.42 20.89
N TRP A 22 -2.24 14.83 21.71
CA TRP A 22 -1.42 13.68 21.33
C TRP A 22 -2.27 12.43 21.06
N GLN A 23 -3.25 12.14 21.90
CA GLN A 23 -4.19 11.02 21.72
C GLN A 23 -5.10 11.23 20.50
N ALA A 24 -5.53 12.46 20.23
CA ALA A 24 -6.28 12.79 19.02
C ALA A 24 -5.42 12.57 17.76
N MET A 25 -4.14 12.94 17.78
CA MET A 25 -3.21 12.69 16.69
C MET A 25 -2.92 11.20 16.50
N ASP A 26 -2.80 10.41 17.57
CA ASP A 26 -2.61 8.96 17.51
C ASP A 26 -3.85 8.23 16.99
N GLN A 27 -5.05 8.67 17.35
CA GLN A 27 -6.29 8.15 16.77
C GLN A 27 -6.41 8.50 15.28
N LEU A 28 -6.02 9.71 14.88
CA LEU A 28 -5.94 10.09 13.49
C LEU A 28 -4.93 9.20 12.74
N ARG A 29 -3.74 9.01 13.31
CA ARG A 29 -2.65 8.19 12.78
C ARG A 29 -3.06 6.72 12.62
N ALA A 30 -3.72 6.14 13.63
CA ALA A 30 -4.27 4.78 13.57
C ALA A 30 -5.42 4.64 12.54
N SER A 31 -6.15 5.73 12.28
CA SER A 31 -7.17 5.78 11.23
C SER A 31 -6.57 5.84 9.82
N PHE A 32 -5.40 6.46 9.66
CA PHE A 32 -4.61 6.44 8.43
C PHE A 32 -3.91 5.08 8.22
N ASP A 33 -3.36 4.48 9.27
CA ASP A 33 -2.66 3.18 9.22
C ASP A 33 -3.58 2.03 8.75
N LYS A 34 -4.89 2.14 9.02
CA LYS A 34 -5.88 1.14 8.59
C LYS A 34 -6.31 1.24 7.12
N ARG A 35 -5.85 2.23 6.33
CA ARG A 35 -6.34 2.42 4.95
C ARG A 35 -5.30 2.75 3.87
N VAL A 36 -4.00 2.77 4.16
CA VAL A 36 -2.99 2.92 3.08
C VAL A 36 -2.56 1.56 2.52
N GLY A 37 -3.56 0.74 2.18
CA GLY A 37 -3.38 -0.42 1.31
C GLY A 37 -4.29 -0.22 0.12
N VAL A 38 -3.72 -0.18 -1.08
CA VAL A 38 -4.44 -0.37 -2.35
C VAL A 38 -5.41 -1.54 -2.15
N ARG A 39 -6.72 -1.29 -2.07
CA ARG A 39 -7.70 -2.38 -1.92
C ARG A 39 -7.85 -3.05 -3.28
N MET A 40 -6.87 -3.88 -3.64
CA MET A 40 -6.93 -4.71 -4.84
C MET A 40 -8.00 -5.78 -4.66
N GLY A 41 -8.92 -5.82 -5.61
CA GLY A 41 -10.03 -6.75 -5.64
C GLY A 41 -9.65 -8.09 -6.27
N ARG A 42 -10.62 -8.99 -6.31
CA ARG A 42 -10.48 -10.30 -6.98
C ARG A 42 -10.13 -10.17 -8.47
N GLY A 43 -10.64 -9.13 -9.14
CA GLY A 43 -10.36 -8.85 -10.55
C GLY A 43 -8.88 -8.57 -10.81
N ASP A 44 -8.23 -7.80 -9.94
CA ASP A 44 -6.80 -7.46 -10.07
C ASP A 44 -5.92 -8.69 -9.92
N VAL A 45 -6.25 -9.59 -8.97
CA VAL A 45 -5.55 -10.86 -8.77
C VAL A 45 -5.66 -11.75 -10.01
N ARG A 46 -6.85 -11.83 -10.60
CA ARG A 46 -7.08 -12.64 -11.81
C ARG A 46 -6.25 -12.12 -12.99
N ALA A 47 -6.31 -10.82 -13.27
CA ALA A 47 -5.55 -10.21 -14.35
C ALA A 47 -4.03 -10.41 -14.17
N ALA A 48 -3.54 -10.23 -12.94
CA ALA A 48 -2.13 -10.46 -12.60
C ALA A 48 -1.69 -11.91 -12.80
N VAL A 49 -2.51 -12.88 -12.37
CA VAL A 49 -2.23 -14.31 -12.54
C VAL A 49 -2.16 -14.67 -14.04
N LEU A 50 -3.14 -14.23 -14.83
CA LEU A 50 -3.19 -14.51 -16.26
C LEU A 50 -2.00 -13.91 -17.00
N ALA A 51 -1.64 -12.66 -16.70
CA ALA A 51 -0.50 -11.99 -17.31
C ALA A 51 0.81 -12.75 -17.04
N LEU A 52 1.04 -13.22 -15.82
CA LEU A 52 2.26 -13.98 -15.48
C LEU A 52 2.28 -15.37 -16.12
N LEU A 53 1.14 -16.08 -16.11
CA LEU A 53 1.06 -17.41 -16.71
C LEU A 53 1.12 -17.39 -18.25
N HIS A 54 0.83 -16.24 -18.86
CA HIS A 54 1.06 -16.02 -20.29
C HIS A 54 2.53 -16.01 -20.66
N GLU A 55 3.39 -15.54 -19.76
CA GLU A 55 4.83 -15.52 -19.98
C GLU A 55 5.45 -16.90 -19.77
N GLN A 56 5.11 -17.57 -18.67
CA GLN A 56 5.60 -18.92 -18.38
C GLN A 56 4.77 -19.63 -17.29
N PRO A 57 4.80 -20.97 -17.24
CA PRO A 57 4.24 -21.72 -16.12
C PRO A 57 4.90 -21.34 -14.79
N MET A 58 4.10 -21.19 -13.72
CA MET A 58 4.60 -20.75 -12.41
C MET A 58 3.95 -21.50 -11.24
N HIS A 59 4.64 -21.50 -10.11
CA HIS A 59 4.05 -21.90 -8.83
C HIS A 59 3.27 -20.76 -8.19
N GLY A 60 2.25 -21.08 -7.39
CA GLY A 60 1.43 -20.04 -6.71
C GLY A 60 2.23 -19.05 -5.86
N TYR A 61 3.29 -19.51 -5.20
CA TYR A 61 4.17 -18.63 -4.41
C TYR A 61 5.10 -17.77 -5.28
N GLN A 62 5.50 -18.28 -6.44
CA GLN A 62 6.25 -17.51 -7.42
C GLN A 62 5.38 -16.38 -7.98
N ILE A 63 4.12 -16.66 -8.31
CA ILE A 63 3.13 -15.65 -8.72
C ILE A 63 3.04 -14.53 -7.67
N ILE A 64 2.86 -14.86 -6.39
CA ILE A 64 2.81 -13.84 -5.31
C ILE A 64 4.08 -12.96 -5.29
N ARG A 65 5.25 -13.57 -5.49
CA ARG A 65 6.53 -12.86 -5.50
C ARG A 65 6.66 -11.94 -6.72
N GLU A 66 6.37 -12.44 -7.91
CA GLU A 66 6.44 -11.68 -9.16
C GLU A 66 5.50 -10.48 -9.14
N ILE A 67 4.28 -10.64 -8.62
CA ILE A 67 3.33 -9.53 -8.46
C ILE A 67 3.90 -8.45 -7.52
N ALA A 68 4.49 -8.86 -6.39
CA ALA A 68 5.11 -7.92 -5.47
C ALA A 68 6.31 -7.22 -6.11
N GLU A 69 7.13 -7.93 -6.88
CA GLU A 69 8.32 -7.39 -7.54
C GLU A 69 7.95 -6.38 -8.63
N ARG A 70 7.02 -6.72 -9.52
CA ARG A 70 6.56 -5.83 -10.61
C ARG A 70 5.79 -4.60 -10.15
N THR A 71 5.32 -4.62 -8.90
CA THR A 71 4.67 -3.47 -8.29
C THR A 71 5.59 -2.72 -7.33
N ASP A 72 6.89 -3.00 -7.31
CA ASP A 72 7.88 -2.43 -6.39
C ASP A 72 7.43 -2.53 -4.91
N GLY A 73 6.79 -3.64 -4.57
CA GLY A 73 6.24 -3.92 -3.25
C GLY A 73 4.93 -3.19 -2.93
N ARG A 74 4.39 -2.36 -3.82
CA ARG A 74 3.12 -1.62 -3.61
C ARG A 74 1.93 -2.56 -3.43
N TRP A 75 1.97 -3.74 -4.04
CA TRP A 75 0.94 -4.75 -3.87
C TRP A 75 1.51 -6.16 -3.78
N LYS A 76 1.25 -6.82 -2.64
CA LYS A 76 1.56 -8.23 -2.45
C LYS A 76 0.26 -8.98 -2.13
N PRO A 77 -0.33 -9.71 -3.09
CA PRO A 77 -1.54 -10.47 -2.83
C PRO A 77 -1.26 -11.58 -1.81
N SER A 78 -2.24 -11.88 -0.97
CA SER A 78 -2.11 -12.96 0.01
C SER A 78 -2.30 -14.32 -0.65
N ALA A 79 -1.75 -15.38 -0.04
CA ALA A 79 -2.05 -16.75 -0.45
C ALA A 79 -3.57 -17.02 -0.50
N GLY A 80 -4.32 -16.50 0.47
CA GLY A 80 -5.79 -16.61 0.52
C GLY A 80 -6.54 -15.85 -0.59
N SER A 81 -5.86 -15.03 -1.39
CA SER A 81 -6.42 -14.41 -2.59
C SER A 81 -5.95 -15.10 -3.88
N VAL A 82 -4.68 -15.52 -3.94
CA VAL A 82 -4.11 -16.15 -5.14
C VAL A 82 -4.60 -17.59 -5.34
N TYR A 83 -4.55 -18.43 -4.31
CA TYR A 83 -4.91 -19.85 -4.47
C TYR A 83 -6.38 -20.08 -4.81
N PRO A 84 -7.35 -19.35 -4.20
CA PRO A 84 -8.74 -19.46 -4.64
C PRO A 84 -8.95 -18.96 -6.08
N THR A 85 -8.19 -17.95 -6.52
CA THR A 85 -8.26 -17.45 -7.90
C THR A 85 -7.69 -18.48 -8.89
N LEU A 86 -6.56 -19.12 -8.55
CA LEU A 86 -6.00 -20.22 -9.34
C LEU A 86 -6.95 -21.42 -9.43
N GLN A 87 -7.65 -21.73 -8.34
CA GLN A 87 -8.66 -22.79 -8.35
C GLN A 87 -9.83 -22.41 -9.26
N LEU A 88 -10.35 -21.19 -9.15
CA LEU A 88 -11.41 -20.70 -10.03
C LEU A 88 -11.01 -20.76 -11.51
N LEU A 89 -9.81 -20.30 -11.86
CA LEU A 89 -9.30 -20.37 -13.23
C LEU A 89 -9.12 -21.81 -13.73
N ALA A 90 -8.80 -22.74 -12.82
CA ALA A 90 -8.73 -24.16 -13.16
C ALA A 90 -10.13 -24.76 -13.38
N ASP A 91 -11.10 -24.39 -12.55
CA ASP A 91 -12.49 -24.81 -12.68
C ASP A 91 -13.14 -24.24 -13.96
N GLU A 92 -12.73 -23.03 -14.38
CA GLU A 92 -13.11 -22.39 -15.64
C GLU A 92 -12.43 -23.02 -16.88
N GLY A 93 -11.44 -23.90 -16.69
CA GLY A 93 -10.66 -24.50 -17.78
C GLY A 93 -9.63 -23.56 -18.41
N VAL A 94 -9.37 -22.40 -17.80
CA VAL A 94 -8.41 -21.39 -18.26
C VAL A 94 -6.98 -21.77 -17.89
N VAL A 95 -6.81 -22.46 -16.76
CA VAL A 95 -5.51 -22.88 -16.22
C VAL A 95 -5.52 -24.38 -15.95
N THR A 96 -4.41 -25.05 -16.25
CA THR A 96 -4.12 -26.41 -15.82
C THR A 96 -3.13 -26.40 -14.67
N ALA A 97 -3.20 -27.43 -13.82
CA ALA A 97 -2.30 -27.60 -12.70
C ALA A 97 -1.65 -28.99 -12.76
N ALA A 98 -0.32 -29.04 -12.82
CA ALA A 98 0.46 -30.27 -12.76
C ALA A 98 1.30 -30.30 -11.48
N THR A 99 1.32 -31.43 -10.79
CA THR A 99 2.21 -31.62 -9.64
C THR A 99 3.53 -32.22 -10.11
N GLN A 100 4.63 -31.50 -9.90
CA GLN A 100 5.98 -32.00 -10.11
C GLN A 100 6.78 -31.79 -8.82
N GLN A 101 7.49 -32.83 -8.35
CA GLN A 101 8.37 -32.74 -7.18
C GLN A 101 7.67 -32.10 -5.96
N ASP A 102 6.46 -32.59 -5.63
CA ASP A 102 5.61 -32.11 -4.52
C ASP A 102 5.13 -30.65 -4.62
N ARG A 103 5.29 -30.01 -5.78
CA ARG A 103 4.84 -28.64 -6.03
C ARG A 103 3.88 -28.56 -7.21
N LYS A 104 2.80 -27.82 -7.02
CA LYS A 104 1.81 -27.54 -8.07
C LYS A 104 2.33 -26.41 -8.96
N THR A 105 2.49 -26.69 -10.24
CA THR A 105 2.80 -25.72 -11.29
C THR A 105 1.53 -25.46 -12.09
N TYR A 106 1.26 -24.18 -12.35
CA TYR A 106 0.10 -23.73 -13.11
C TYR A 106 0.53 -23.26 -14.49
N SER A 107 -0.25 -23.59 -15.51
CA SER A 107 -0.02 -23.22 -16.91
C SER A 107 -1.35 -22.87 -17.59
N LEU A 108 -1.34 -21.90 -18.50
CA LEU A 108 -2.54 -21.62 -19.31
C LEU A 108 -2.88 -22.81 -20.22
N THR A 109 -4.17 -23.05 -20.41
CA THR A 109 -4.68 -23.87 -21.52
C THR A 109 -4.60 -23.09 -22.83
N GLU A 110 -4.96 -23.72 -23.95
CA GLU A 110 -5.06 -23.00 -25.21
C GLU A 110 -6.13 -21.91 -25.13
N GLU A 111 -7.31 -22.22 -24.59
CA GLU A 111 -8.36 -21.21 -24.36
C GLU A 111 -7.86 -20.10 -23.40
N GLY A 112 -7.12 -20.48 -22.36
CA GLY A 112 -6.60 -19.51 -21.40
C GLY A 112 -5.52 -18.58 -21.98
N ARG A 113 -4.82 -18.97 -23.04
CA ARG A 113 -3.86 -18.08 -23.73
C ARG A 113 -4.56 -16.95 -24.47
N GLU A 114 -5.69 -17.24 -25.12
CA GLU A 114 -6.49 -16.22 -25.80
C GLU A 114 -7.03 -15.21 -24.79
N GLU A 115 -7.55 -15.69 -23.67
CA GLU A 115 -8.03 -14.83 -22.60
C GLU A 115 -6.90 -14.02 -21.94
N ALA A 116 -5.76 -14.64 -21.68
CA ALA A 116 -4.62 -13.96 -21.07
C ALA A 116 -4.04 -12.88 -22.00
N ALA A 117 -4.07 -13.07 -23.32
CA ALA A 117 -3.66 -12.04 -24.28
C ALA A 117 -4.54 -10.78 -24.17
N ALA A 118 -5.84 -10.93 -23.95
CA ALA A 118 -6.76 -9.82 -23.68
C ALA A 118 -6.52 -9.19 -22.30
N ALA A 119 -6.14 -10.00 -21.30
CA ALA A 119 -5.91 -9.55 -19.92
C ALA A 119 -4.54 -8.91 -19.69
N ALA A 120 -3.53 -9.17 -20.53
CA ALA A 120 -2.15 -8.70 -20.35
C ALA A 120 -2.04 -7.16 -20.25
N GLY A 121 -2.86 -6.42 -21.00
CA GLY A 121 -2.94 -4.96 -20.93
C GLY A 121 -3.64 -4.43 -19.67
N SER A 122 -4.34 -5.29 -18.93
CA SER A 122 -5.05 -4.96 -17.69
C SER A 122 -4.30 -5.37 -16.43
N ALA A 123 -3.08 -5.89 -16.57
CA ALA A 123 -2.27 -6.29 -15.43
C ALA A 123 -2.06 -5.08 -14.48
N PRO A 124 -2.09 -5.27 -13.16
CA PRO A 124 -1.99 -4.16 -12.21
C PRO A 124 -0.70 -3.32 -12.28
N TRP A 125 0.35 -3.83 -12.93
CA TRP A 125 1.59 -3.09 -13.22
C TRP A 125 1.60 -2.45 -14.62
N ALA A 126 0.68 -2.81 -15.52
CA ALA A 126 0.61 -2.25 -16.87
C ALA A 126 0.09 -0.80 -16.89
N GLN A 127 -0.64 -0.37 -15.86
CA GLN A 127 -1.11 1.03 -15.71
C GLN A 127 -0.02 2.01 -15.24
N SER A 128 1.26 1.65 -15.38
CA SER A 128 2.39 2.48 -14.93
C SER A 128 2.80 3.56 -15.94
N ASP A 129 2.24 3.57 -17.16
CA ASP A 129 2.71 4.42 -18.26
C ASP A 129 1.82 5.65 -18.58
N THR A 130 0.75 5.92 -17.82
CA THR A 130 -0.05 7.15 -18.01
C THR A 130 0.20 8.15 -16.90
N ASP A 131 1.00 9.17 -17.22
CA ASP A 131 1.04 10.53 -16.66
C ASP A 131 0.20 10.76 -15.39
N GLY A 132 0.81 10.61 -14.21
CA GLY A 132 0.33 11.16 -12.94
C GLY A 132 -1.03 10.68 -12.40
N ALA A 133 -1.76 9.85 -13.14
CA ALA A 133 -3.12 9.43 -12.82
C ALA A 133 -3.22 7.90 -12.66
N GLY A 134 -2.21 7.28 -12.03
CA GLY A 134 -2.40 5.94 -11.47
C GLY A 134 -3.54 5.94 -10.43
N PRO A 135 -4.04 4.78 -10.01
CA PRO A 135 -5.21 4.65 -9.11
C PRO A 135 -5.09 5.37 -7.75
N PHE A 136 -3.93 5.97 -7.45
CA PHE A 136 -3.62 6.69 -6.22
C PHE A 136 -3.47 8.21 -6.40
N GLY A 137 -3.44 8.74 -7.63
CA GLY A 137 -3.13 10.16 -7.87
C GLY A 137 -1.70 10.57 -7.46
N VAL A 138 -1.32 11.81 -7.74
CA VAL A 138 0.07 12.29 -7.60
C VAL A 138 0.57 12.38 -6.14
N VAL A 139 -0.30 12.70 -5.18
CA VAL A 139 0.11 12.97 -3.78
C VAL A 139 0.47 11.71 -3.00
N PRO A 140 -0.34 10.62 -3.00
CA PRO A 140 0.02 9.40 -2.29
C PRO A 140 1.28 8.72 -2.83
N LYS A 141 1.53 8.76 -4.15
CA LYS A 141 2.79 8.24 -4.73
C LYS A 141 4.00 8.99 -4.16
N ALA A 142 3.96 10.33 -4.19
CA ALA A 142 5.02 11.15 -3.60
C ALA A 142 5.22 10.87 -2.10
N GLY A 143 4.14 10.59 -1.37
CA GLY A 143 4.20 10.19 0.04
C GLY A 143 4.91 8.84 0.27
N VAL A 144 4.64 7.84 -0.57
CA VAL A 144 5.31 6.53 -0.51
C VAL A 144 6.80 6.67 -0.83
N ASP A 145 7.14 7.39 -1.89
CA ASP A 145 8.53 7.62 -2.31
C ASP A 145 9.32 8.33 -1.19
N LEU A 146 8.71 9.33 -0.53
CA LEU A 146 9.30 10.01 0.63
C LEU A 146 9.52 9.06 1.82
N ALA A 147 8.54 8.19 2.13
CA ALA A 147 8.66 7.22 3.22
C ALA A 147 9.77 6.19 2.97
N GLN A 148 9.93 5.73 1.73
CA GLN A 148 11.01 4.83 1.34
C GLN A 148 12.38 5.48 1.52
N ALA A 149 12.54 6.73 1.09
CA ALA A 149 13.77 7.49 1.28
C ALA A 149 14.10 7.68 2.77
N ALA A 150 13.11 8.03 3.59
CA ALA A 150 13.28 8.12 5.04
C ALA A 150 13.71 6.80 5.67
N ALA A 151 13.09 5.68 5.27
CA ALA A 151 13.45 4.34 5.75
C ALA A 151 14.89 3.95 5.35
N GLN A 152 15.37 4.38 4.18
CA GLN A 152 16.76 4.19 3.78
C GLN A 152 17.72 4.97 4.69
N VAL A 153 17.41 6.22 5.00
CA VAL A 153 18.23 7.03 5.93
C VAL A 153 18.27 6.41 7.33
N VAL A 154 17.16 5.85 7.82
CA VAL A 154 17.15 5.12 9.10
C VAL A 154 18.01 3.86 9.05
N ARG A 155 17.96 3.09 7.94
CA ARG A 155 18.69 1.83 7.81
C ARG A 155 20.20 2.01 7.64
N SER A 156 20.64 3.03 6.91
CA SER A 156 22.05 3.16 6.49
C SER A 156 22.66 4.54 6.67
N GLY A 157 21.92 5.53 7.17
CA GLY A 157 22.39 6.90 7.35
C GLY A 157 23.10 7.12 8.69
N SER A 158 24.11 8.00 8.68
CA SER A 158 24.78 8.50 9.89
C SER A 158 23.85 9.34 10.76
N ALA A 159 24.21 9.59 12.02
CA ALA A 159 23.44 10.45 12.92
C ALA A 159 23.18 11.85 12.32
N ALA A 160 24.19 12.44 11.67
CA ALA A 160 24.05 13.73 11.00
C ALA A 160 23.08 13.66 9.81
N GLN A 161 23.10 12.57 9.02
CA GLN A 161 22.17 12.37 7.90
C GLN A 161 20.74 12.15 8.38
N GLN A 162 20.55 11.47 9.51
CA GLN A 162 19.23 11.29 10.12
C GLN A 162 18.65 12.60 10.64
N GLU A 163 19.48 13.44 11.28
CA GLU A 163 19.06 14.76 11.74
C GLU A 163 18.68 15.69 10.58
N GLU A 164 19.47 15.66 9.50
CA GLU A 164 19.18 16.46 8.31
C GLU A 164 17.90 15.99 7.60
N ALA A 165 17.71 14.68 7.44
CA ALA A 165 16.48 14.14 6.86
C ALA A 165 15.24 14.51 7.68
N ALA A 166 15.34 14.53 9.01
CA ALA A 166 14.25 14.96 9.88
C ALA A 166 13.86 16.43 9.64
N LYS A 167 14.84 17.32 9.44
CA LYS A 167 14.61 18.74 9.12
C LYS A 167 13.89 18.88 7.78
N VAL A 168 14.33 18.17 6.75
CA VAL A 168 13.71 18.19 5.41
C VAL A 168 12.26 17.70 5.45
N ILE A 169 11.98 16.61 6.19
CA ILE A 169 10.62 16.08 6.34
C ILE A 169 9.71 17.09 7.07
N ASP A 170 10.22 17.76 8.11
CA ASP A 170 9.46 18.79 8.82
C ASP A 170 9.16 20.00 7.93
N GLU A 171 10.13 20.44 7.13
CA GLU A 171 9.92 21.52 6.16
C GLU A 171 8.87 21.14 5.11
N ALA A 172 8.96 19.93 4.56
CA ALA A 172 7.97 19.42 3.61
C ALA A 172 6.56 19.39 4.22
N ARG A 173 6.43 18.90 5.46
CA ARG A 173 5.16 18.91 6.21
C ARG A 173 4.58 20.31 6.33
N ARG A 174 5.38 21.30 6.73
CA ARG A 174 4.93 22.70 6.87
C ARG A 174 4.47 23.28 5.53
N LYS A 175 5.23 23.03 4.45
CA LYS A 175 4.86 23.47 3.09
C LYS A 175 3.53 22.86 2.65
N ILE A 176 3.30 21.57 2.89
CA ILE A 176 2.05 20.91 2.56
C ILE A 176 0.86 21.54 3.31
N TYR A 177 1.02 21.79 4.62
CA TYR A 177 -0.04 22.49 5.39
C TYR A 177 -0.29 23.92 4.90
N SER A 178 0.75 24.62 4.43
CA SER A 178 0.58 25.98 3.90
C SER A 178 -0.26 26.02 2.62
N ILE A 179 -0.27 24.95 1.81
CA ILE A 179 -1.12 24.84 0.61
C ILE A 179 -2.60 24.86 1.00
N LEU A 180 -2.98 24.22 2.11
CA LEU A 180 -4.35 24.20 2.62
C LEU A 180 -4.80 25.55 3.22
N ALA A 181 -3.87 26.48 3.44
CA ALA A 181 -4.12 27.80 4.02
C ALA A 181 -4.13 28.93 2.98
N GLN A 182 -3.97 28.61 1.69
CA GLN A 182 -3.94 29.57 0.58
C GLN A 182 -5.29 29.72 -0.15
N ASP A 183 -6.34 29.04 0.33
CA ASP A 183 -7.74 29.18 -0.12
C ASP A 183 -8.55 30.12 0.79
#